data_AF-A0A4R3T624-F1
#
_entry.id   AF-A0A4R3T624-F1
#
_cell.length_a   1.000
_cell.length_b   1.000
_cell.length_c   1.000
_cell.angle_alpha   90.00
_cell.angle_beta   90.00
_cell.angle_gamma   90.00
#
_symmetry.space_group_name_H-M   'P 1'
#
loop_
_entity.id
_entity.type
_entity.pdbx_description
1 polymer ?
#
loop_
_entity_poly.entity_id
_entity_poly.type
_entity_poly.pdbx_seq_one_letter_code
_entity_poly.pdbx_strand_id
1 'polypeptide(L)'
;MVENLPWNCAGEAGPNVVSHEEFWFSLKLRVDSTSQLWQAAALRCMSHADMSYEDVDELIGPIEDPSIADCLMILALPDRIPGCTRLDVALQASESPSLAATIGSSDCRSTVGQA
;
A
#
# COMPACT_ATOMS: atom_id res chain seq x y z
N MET A 1 42.13 -32.49 -39.90
CA MET A 1 42.35 -32.63 -38.44
C MET A 1 41.94 -31.32 -37.83
N VAL A 2 40.78 -31.28 -37.17
CA VAL A 2 40.32 -30.10 -36.43
C VAL A 2 40.56 -30.40 -34.95
N GLU A 3 41.33 -29.54 -34.31
CA GLU A 3 41.78 -29.71 -32.93
C GLU A 3 40.58 -29.61 -31.98
N ASN A 4 40.38 -30.66 -31.19
CA ASN A 4 39.45 -30.68 -30.07
C ASN A 4 40.06 -29.83 -28.95
N LEU A 5 39.49 -28.66 -28.69
CA LEU A 5 39.74 -27.95 -27.44
C LEU A 5 38.89 -28.60 -26.33
N PRO A 6 39.51 -29.10 -25.25
CA PRO A 6 38.77 -29.63 -24.12
C PRO A 6 38.10 -28.47 -23.39
N TRP A 7 36.78 -28.51 -23.28
CA TRP A 7 36.05 -27.68 -22.33
C TRP A 7 36.52 -28.05 -20.93
N ASN A 8 37.47 -27.27 -20.41
CA ASN A 8 37.93 -27.39 -19.04
C ASN A 8 36.82 -26.86 -18.12
N CYS A 9 36.09 -27.78 -17.51
CA CYS A 9 35.14 -27.48 -16.46
C CYS A 9 35.87 -27.09 -15.16
N ALA A 10 35.34 -26.06 -14.50
CA ALA A 10 35.31 -25.82 -13.04
C ALA A 10 36.46 -25.07 -12.33
N GLY A 11 36.03 -24.07 -11.53
CA GLY A 11 36.67 -23.53 -10.32
C GLY A 11 37.05 -22.05 -10.44
N GLU A 12 36.44 -21.07 -9.79
CA GLU A 12 35.40 -21.02 -8.77
C GLU A 12 34.57 -19.77 -9.06
N ALA A 13 33.29 -19.93 -9.43
CA ALA A 13 32.34 -18.87 -9.15
C ALA A 13 32.16 -18.91 -7.63
N GLY A 14 33.00 -18.17 -6.90
CA GLY A 14 32.75 -17.91 -5.48
C GLY A 14 31.29 -17.51 -5.31
N PRO A 15 30.63 -17.84 -4.18
CA PRO A 15 29.23 -17.53 -4.01
C PRO A 15 29.09 -16.03 -4.30
N ASN A 16 28.40 -15.70 -5.41
CA ASN A 16 28.02 -14.33 -5.68
C ASN A 16 26.95 -14.06 -4.64
N VAL A 17 27.41 -13.71 -3.43
CA VAL A 17 26.57 -13.25 -2.34
C VAL A 17 26.06 -11.92 -2.84
N VAL A 18 24.96 -11.98 -3.59
CA VAL A 18 24.17 -10.82 -3.90
C VAL A 18 23.65 -10.36 -2.54
N SER A 19 24.27 -9.32 -2.00
CA SER A 19 23.79 -8.69 -0.78
C SER A 19 22.43 -8.12 -1.10
N HIS A 20 21.37 -8.82 -0.67
CA HIS A 20 20.01 -8.33 -0.77
C HIS A 20 19.83 -7.29 0.33
N GLU A 21 20.00 -6.02 0.00
CA GLU A 21 19.72 -4.92 0.90
C GLU A 21 18.21 -4.63 0.91
N GLU A 22 17.62 -4.68 2.10
CA GLU A 22 16.22 -4.39 2.32
C GLU A 22 16.05 -2.94 2.77
N PHE A 23 15.12 -2.23 2.14
CA PHE A 23 14.83 -0.83 2.46
C PHE A 23 13.34 -0.66 2.78
N TRP A 24 13.05 0.15 3.79
CA TRP A 24 11.69 0.55 4.15
C TRP A 24 11.41 1.99 3.68
N PHE A 25 10.28 2.19 3.02
CA PHE A 25 9.79 3.50 2.59
C PHE A 25 8.36 3.71 3.08
N SER A 26 8.03 4.92 3.53
CA SER A 26 6.69 5.26 4.02
C SER A 26 6.16 6.49 3.28
N LEU A 27 4.92 6.38 2.79
CA LEU A 27 4.22 7.43 2.06
C LEU A 27 2.95 7.83 2.81
N LYS A 28 2.76 9.13 3.04
CA LYS A 28 1.52 9.69 3.60
C LYS A 28 0.85 10.55 2.54
N LEU A 29 -0.43 10.28 2.30
CA LEU A 29 -1.25 10.99 1.32
C LEU A 29 -2.50 11.56 2.00
N ARG A 30 -2.97 12.69 1.48
CA ARG A 30 -4.27 13.25 1.80
C ARG A 30 -5.12 13.18 0.54
N VAL A 31 -6.36 12.70 0.68
CA VAL A 31 -7.31 12.70 -0.42
C VAL A 31 -8.05 14.03 -0.42
N ASP A 32 -7.78 14.85 -1.43
CA ASP A 32 -8.41 16.16 -1.61
C ASP A 32 -9.70 16.11 -2.44
N SER A 33 -9.84 15.09 -3.31
CA SER A 33 -11.03 14.90 -4.14
C SER A 33 -11.23 13.41 -4.43
N THR A 34 -12.35 12.88 -3.94
CA THR A 34 -12.72 11.46 -4.11
C THR A 34 -13.05 11.13 -5.56
N SER A 35 -13.73 12.02 -6.27
CA SER A 35 -14.10 11.83 -7.68
C SER A 35 -12.88 11.77 -8.61
N GLN A 36 -11.89 12.65 -8.40
CA GLN A 36 -10.64 12.62 -9.18
C GLN A 36 -9.80 11.38 -8.86
N LEU A 37 -9.78 10.97 -7.59
CA LEU A 37 -9.10 9.75 -7.16
C LEU A 37 -9.71 8.52 -7.85
N TRP A 38 -11.04 8.41 -7.85
CA TRP A 38 -11.75 7.32 -8.50
C TRP A 38 -11.49 7.30 -10.00
N GLN A 39 -11.59 8.45 -10.69
CA GLN A 39 -11.33 8.53 -12.13
C GLN A 39 -9.92 8.08 -12.50
N ALA A 40 -8.91 8.51 -11.72
CA ALA A 40 -7.54 8.08 -11.94
C ALA A 40 -7.38 6.56 -11.75
N ALA A 41 -7.99 5.99 -10.72
CA ALA A 41 -7.94 4.55 -10.46
C ALA A 41 -8.63 3.75 -11.56
N ALA A 42 -9.83 4.18 -11.97
CA ALA A 42 -10.60 3.59 -13.05
C ALA A 42 -9.82 3.59 -14.38
N LEU A 43 -9.23 4.74 -14.76
CA LEU A 43 -8.39 4.85 -15.94
C LEU A 43 -7.20 3.88 -15.89
N ARG A 44 -6.60 3.70 -14.71
CA ARG A 44 -5.49 2.77 -14.54
C ARG A 44 -5.94 1.32 -14.75
N CYS A 45 -7.05 0.91 -14.15
CA CYS A 45 -7.61 -0.43 -14.35
C CYS A 45 -7.89 -0.74 -15.82
N MET A 46 -8.57 0.18 -16.51
CA MET A 46 -8.93 0.01 -17.91
C MET A 46 -7.68 -0.04 -18.81
N SER A 47 -6.65 0.77 -18.51
CA SER A 47 -5.42 0.82 -19.33
C SER A 47 -4.51 -0.40 -19.16
N HIS A 48 -4.51 -1.04 -17.99
CA HIS A 48 -3.57 -2.12 -17.66
C HIS A 48 -4.19 -3.52 -17.75
N ALA A 49 -5.51 -3.65 -17.56
CA ALA A 49 -6.17 -4.94 -17.39
C ALA A 49 -7.31 -5.20 -18.38
N ASP A 50 -7.57 -4.31 -19.36
CA ASP A 50 -8.74 -4.37 -20.26
C ASP A 50 -10.06 -4.60 -19.49
N MET A 51 -10.15 -4.08 -18.25
CA MET A 51 -11.34 -4.19 -17.41
C MET A 51 -12.48 -3.34 -17.96
N SER A 52 -13.71 -3.84 -17.85
CA SER A 52 -14.89 -3.07 -18.14
C SER A 52 -15.21 -2.08 -17.02
N TYR A 53 -16.12 -1.13 -17.28
CA TYR A 53 -16.57 -0.20 -16.25
C TYR A 53 -17.27 -0.93 -15.09
N GLU A 54 -18.03 -1.99 -15.37
CA GLU A 54 -18.72 -2.77 -14.35
C GLU A 54 -17.72 -3.45 -13.40
N ASP A 55 -16.65 -4.05 -13.94
CA ASP A 55 -15.57 -4.64 -13.13
C ASP A 55 -14.87 -3.59 -12.25
N VAL A 56 -14.69 -2.37 -12.77
CA VAL A 56 -14.10 -1.26 -12.00
C VAL A 56 -15.02 -0.84 -10.87
N ASP A 57 -16.32 -0.71 -11.13
CA ASP A 57 -17.33 -0.35 -10.12
C ASP A 57 -17.38 -1.38 -8.99
N GLU A 58 -17.27 -2.68 -9.32
CA GLU A 58 -17.18 -3.76 -8.33
C GLU A 58 -15.86 -3.74 -7.53
N LEU A 59 -14.75 -3.32 -8.14
CA LEU A 59 -13.43 -3.34 -7.52
C LEU A 59 -13.18 -2.14 -6.60
N ILE A 60 -13.49 -0.92 -7.06
CA ILE A 60 -13.19 0.32 -6.34
C ILE A 60 -14.45 1.05 -5.85
N GLY A 61 -15.61 0.41 -5.95
CA GLY A 61 -16.91 1.00 -5.62
C GLY A 61 -17.40 1.97 -6.69
N PRO A 62 -18.67 2.42 -6.60
CA PRO A 62 -19.25 3.37 -7.54
C PRO A 62 -18.65 4.75 -7.41
N ILE A 63 -18.71 5.56 -8.48
CA ILE A 63 -18.20 6.94 -8.47
C ILE A 63 -18.87 7.84 -7.40
N GLU A 64 -20.12 7.53 -7.02
CA GLU A 64 -20.88 8.24 -6.00
C GLU A 64 -20.41 7.91 -4.57
N ASP A 65 -19.93 6.69 -4.35
CA ASP A 65 -19.40 6.21 -3.07
C ASP A 65 -18.15 5.34 -3.26
N PRO A 66 -17.02 5.96 -3.64
CA PRO A 66 -15.83 5.21 -4.02
C PRO A 66 -15.11 4.64 -2.80
N SER A 67 -14.63 3.40 -2.91
CA SER A 67 -13.69 2.80 -1.95
C SER A 67 -12.33 3.49 -2.07
N ILE A 68 -12.08 4.43 -1.15
CA ILE A 68 -10.83 5.20 -1.11
C ILE A 68 -9.63 4.28 -0.90
N ALA A 69 -9.78 3.23 -0.10
CA ALA A 69 -8.71 2.27 0.16
C ALA A 69 -8.28 1.55 -1.13
N ASP A 70 -9.24 1.01 -1.87
CA ASP A 70 -8.96 0.30 -3.13
C ASP A 70 -8.44 1.26 -4.21
N CYS A 71 -9.00 2.46 -4.32
CA CYS A 71 -8.46 3.48 -5.24
C CYS A 71 -6.98 3.78 -4.95
N LEU A 72 -6.62 3.93 -3.67
CA LEU A 72 -5.23 4.16 -3.27
C LEU A 72 -4.35 2.93 -3.49
N MET A 73 -4.86 1.72 -3.29
CA MET A 73 -4.11 0.51 -3.62
C MET A 73 -3.79 0.42 -5.12
N ILE A 74 -4.69 0.88 -5.99
CA ILE A 74 -4.45 0.88 -7.43
C ILE A 74 -3.45 1.97 -7.83
N LEU A 75 -3.49 3.13 -7.18
CA LEU A 75 -2.73 4.30 -7.61
C LEU A 75 -1.40 4.51 -6.89
N ALA A 76 -1.37 4.29 -5.57
CA ALA A 76 -0.27 4.66 -4.70
C ALA A 76 0.71 3.50 -4.48
N LEU A 77 0.32 2.27 -4.82
CA LEU A 77 1.28 1.17 -4.82
C LEU A 77 2.30 1.41 -5.93
N PRO A 78 3.61 1.40 -5.62
CA PRO A 78 4.61 1.41 -6.66
C PRO A 78 4.38 0.17 -7.54
N ASP A 79 4.32 0.41 -8.85
CA ASP A 79 4.38 -0.66 -9.85
C ASP A 79 5.70 -1.44 -9.69
N ARG A 80 5.93 -2.49 -10.48
CA ARG A 80 7.17 -3.27 -10.39
C ARG A 80 8.38 -2.35 -10.63
N ILE A 81 9.06 -1.97 -9.55
CA ILE A 81 10.32 -1.26 -9.62
C ILE A 81 11.35 -2.24 -10.20
N PRO A 82 11.96 -1.99 -11.37
CA PRO A 82 12.90 -2.92 -11.98
C PRO A 82 14.06 -3.24 -11.03
N GLY A 83 14.35 -4.52 -10.84
CA GLY A 83 15.38 -4.98 -9.91
C GLY A 83 14.94 -5.07 -8.44
N CYS A 84 13.71 -4.67 -8.10
CA CYS A 84 13.15 -4.81 -6.77
C CYS A 84 12.03 -5.86 -6.75
N THR A 85 12.02 -6.66 -5.69
CA THR A 85 10.87 -7.50 -5.34
C THR A 85 10.07 -6.78 -4.27
N ARG A 86 8.77 -6.54 -4.52
CA ARG A 86 7.88 -5.99 -3.49
C ARG A 86 7.65 -7.05 -2.41
N LEU A 87 8.11 -6.80 -1.19
CA LEU A 87 8.03 -7.74 -0.07
C LEU A 87 6.72 -7.58 0.72
N ASP A 88 6.37 -6.34 1.10
CA ASP A 88 5.18 -6.04 1.88
C ASP A 88 4.55 -4.71 1.44
N VAL A 89 3.24 -4.59 1.59
CA VAL A 89 2.59 -3.30 1.55
C VAL A 89 1.39 -3.22 2.49
N ALA A 90 1.37 -2.17 3.30
CA ALA A 90 0.28 -1.86 4.21
C ALA A 90 -0.30 -0.48 3.90
N LEU A 91 -1.62 -0.42 3.70
CA LEU A 91 -2.38 0.82 3.69
C LEU A 91 -3.08 0.96 5.04
N GLN A 92 -2.93 2.12 5.68
CA GLN A 92 -3.60 2.43 6.95
C GLN A 92 -4.32 3.77 6.79
N ALA A 93 -5.58 3.81 7.20
CA ALA A 93 -6.28 5.08 7.32
C ALA A 93 -5.56 5.92 8.38
N SER A 94 -5.24 7.17 8.06
CA SER A 94 -4.70 8.06 9.08
C SER A 94 -5.78 8.31 10.12
N GLU A 95 -5.55 7.82 11.34
CA GLU A 95 -6.30 8.22 12.53
C GLU A 95 -6.10 9.72 12.67
N SER A 96 -7.07 10.49 12.21
CA SER A 96 -7.12 11.91 12.51
C SER A 96 -7.30 11.97 14.03
N PRO A 97 -6.47 12.71 14.79
CA PRO A 97 -6.78 12.94 16.19
C PRO A 97 -8.09 13.70 16.22
N SER A 98 -9.20 12.98 16.41
CA SER A 98 -10.51 13.58 16.67
C SER A 98 -10.32 14.47 17.89
N LEU A 99 -10.46 15.78 17.69
CA LEU A 99 -10.62 16.72 18.80
C LEU A 99 -11.96 16.41 19.50
N ALA A 100 -11.96 15.40 20.38
CA ALA A 100 -13.06 15.05 21.27
C ALA A 100 -12.46 14.30 22.47
N ALA A 101 -12.68 14.66 23.73
CA ALA A 101 -13.47 15.73 24.30
C ALA A 101 -12.93 16.01 25.71
N THR A 102 -12.59 17.25 26.02
CA THR A 102 -12.50 17.72 27.40
C THR A 102 -13.92 17.88 27.92
N ILE A 103 -14.51 16.81 28.44
CA ILE A 103 -15.68 16.91 29.32
C ILE A 103 -15.25 16.32 30.66
N GLY A 104 -14.92 17.22 31.58
CA GLY A 104 -14.57 16.87 32.95
C GLY A 104 -15.74 16.19 33.64
N SER A 105 -15.49 15.00 34.17
CA SER A 105 -16.29 14.43 35.24
C SER A 105 -15.75 14.96 36.55
N SER A 106 -16.34 16.05 37.03
CA SER A 106 -16.13 16.54 38.39
C SER A 106 -16.68 15.50 39.39
N ASP A 107 -15.78 14.97 40.22
CA ASP A 107 -16.08 14.29 41.47
C ASP A 107 -16.97 15.16 42.38
N CYS A 108 -18.18 14.68 42.68
CA CYS A 108 -18.99 15.14 43.81
C CYS A 108 -19.89 14.01 44.32
N ARG A 109 -19.36 12.93 44.92
CA ARG A 109 -20.20 11.99 45.68
C ARG A 109 -20.20 12.35 47.16
N SER A 110 -21.34 12.87 47.60
CA SER A 110 -21.66 13.29 48.97
C SER A 110 -21.28 12.28 50.06
N THR A 111 -20.76 12.82 51.15
CA THR A 111 -20.66 12.17 52.46
C THR A 111 -22.07 11.96 53.04
N VAL A 112 -22.39 10.75 53.50
CA VAL A 112 -23.55 10.50 54.37
C VAL A 112 -23.01 10.00 55.71
N GLY A 113 -23.27 10.77 56.76
CA GLY A 113 -22.87 10.46 58.13
C GLY A 113 -23.55 9.19 58.62
N GLN A 114 -22.80 8.36 59.33
CA GLN A 114 -23.35 7.35 60.23
C GLN A 114 -23.24 7.85 61.66
N ALA A 115 -24.35 7.68 62.38
CA ALA A 115 -24.55 7.98 63.78
C ALA A 115 -23.84 6.98 64.69
#